data_AF-A0A9K3D074-F1
#
_entry.id   AF-A0A9K3D074-F1
#
_cell.length_a   1.000
_cell.length_b   1.000
_cell.length_c   1.000
_cell.angle_alpha   90.00
_cell.angle_beta   90.00
_cell.angle_gamma   90.00
#
_symmetry.space_group_name_H-M   'P 1'
#
loop_
_entity.id
_entity.type
_entity.pdbx_description
1 polymer ?
#
loop_
_entity_poly.entity_id
_entity_poly.type
_entity_poly.pdbx_seq_one_letter_code
_entity_poly.pdbx_strand_id
1 'polypeptide(L)'
;MKDEFGDVPSSLVYNSVFSRDEDRVTEFKAVQISKRPIDMMTKLCREYINAYLNSNGGSIWFGIEDDGQVKGILCSRKDRDKIRLNIDAVVNGMAPQVDSALYRVDLIPVTEDKQLNHS
;
A
#
# COMPACT_ATOMS: atom_id res chain seq x y z
N MET A 1 11.76 12.43 -17.56
CA MET A 1 12.24 11.71 -16.35
C MET A 1 11.15 10.70 -16.03
N LYS A 2 11.37 9.41 -16.29
CA LYS A 2 10.40 8.39 -15.89
C LYS A 2 10.51 8.25 -14.37
N ASP A 3 9.37 8.36 -13.71
CA ASP A 3 9.21 8.02 -12.30
C ASP A 3 9.80 6.62 -12.05
N GLU A 4 10.76 6.52 -11.12
CA GLU A 4 11.50 5.28 -10.83
C GLU A 4 10.66 4.26 -10.02
N PHE A 5 9.52 4.68 -9.46
CA PHE A 5 8.60 3.87 -8.67
C PHE A 5 7.43 3.30 -9.49
N GLY A 6 7.38 3.61 -10.79
CA GLY A 6 6.35 3.13 -11.70
C GLY A 6 5.01 3.85 -11.55
N ASP A 7 4.08 3.50 -12.45
CA ASP A 7 2.77 4.14 -12.55
C ASP A 7 1.81 3.63 -11.48
N VAL A 8 1.17 4.56 -10.77
CA VAL A 8 0.20 4.29 -9.70
C VAL A 8 -1.16 4.80 -10.16
N PRO A 9 -2.20 3.96 -10.13
CA PRO A 9 -3.52 4.37 -10.61
C PRO A 9 -4.10 5.48 -9.73
N SER A 10 -4.81 6.41 -10.35
CA SER A 10 -5.48 7.51 -9.63
C SER A 10 -6.62 7.04 -8.73
N SER A 11 -7.18 5.87 -9.01
CA SER A 11 -8.26 5.24 -8.24
C SER A 11 -8.39 3.76 -8.58
N LEU A 12 -8.97 2.97 -7.68
CA LEU A 12 -9.35 1.57 -7.90
C LEU A 12 -10.84 1.35 -7.64
N VAL A 13 -11.40 0.26 -8.17
CA VAL A 13 -12.82 -0.09 -7.99
C VAL A 13 -12.95 -1.23 -6.97
N TYR A 14 -13.82 -1.07 -5.98
CA TYR A 14 -14.08 -2.10 -4.97
C TYR A 14 -14.59 -3.40 -5.63
N ASN A 15 -14.10 -4.55 -5.17
CA ASN A 15 -14.32 -5.89 -5.72
C ASN A 15 -13.83 -6.13 -7.16
N SER A 16 -13.15 -5.16 -7.78
CA SER A 16 -12.46 -5.43 -9.05
C SER A 16 -11.19 -6.24 -8.82
N VAL A 17 -10.71 -6.89 -9.88
CA VAL A 17 -9.40 -7.54 -9.90
C VAL A 17 -8.35 -6.49 -10.22
N PHE A 18 -7.33 -6.38 -9.38
CA PHE A 18 -6.22 -5.48 -9.61
C PHE A 18 -5.45 -5.90 -10.88
N SER A 19 -4.99 -4.93 -11.66
CA SER A 19 -4.38 -5.20 -12.97
C SER A 19 -2.97 -5.80 -12.91
N ARG A 20 -2.43 -6.03 -11.72
CA ARG A 20 -1.11 -6.61 -11.49
C ARG A 20 -1.27 -7.94 -10.74
N ASP A 21 -0.30 -8.82 -10.92
CA ASP A 21 -0.16 -10.06 -10.16
C ASP A 21 0.90 -9.89 -9.07
N GLU A 22 0.83 -10.74 -8.04
CA GLU A 22 1.95 -10.86 -7.08
C GLU A 22 3.18 -11.43 -7.77
N ASP A 23 4.33 -10.80 -7.55
CA ASP A 23 5.61 -11.24 -8.05
C ASP A 23 6.73 -10.91 -7.05
N ARG A 24 8.00 -11.04 -7.46
CA ARG A 24 9.12 -10.80 -6.54
C ARG A 24 9.25 -9.33 -6.09
N VAL A 25 8.56 -8.40 -6.75
CA VAL A 25 8.61 -6.95 -6.50
C VAL A 25 7.23 -6.33 -6.23
N THR A 26 6.16 -7.13 -6.25
CA THR A 26 4.78 -6.71 -6.02
C THR A 26 4.14 -7.66 -5.01
N GLU A 27 3.80 -7.13 -3.84
CA GLU A 27 3.20 -7.91 -2.75
C GLU A 27 1.80 -7.37 -2.41
N PHE A 28 0.82 -8.24 -2.22
CA PHE A 28 -0.52 -7.88 -1.76
C PHE A 28 -0.72 -8.22 -0.29
N LYS A 29 -1.45 -7.36 0.43
CA LYS A 29 -1.73 -7.54 1.86
C LYS A 29 -3.16 -7.16 2.20
N ALA A 30 -3.94 -8.17 2.58
CA ALA A 30 -5.32 -8.08 3.04
C ALA A 30 -5.46 -7.55 4.48
N VAL A 31 -4.81 -6.44 4.82
CA VAL A 31 -4.78 -5.89 6.20
C VAL A 31 -6.15 -5.43 6.71
N GLN A 32 -7.11 -5.19 5.83
CA GLN A 32 -8.49 -4.81 6.17
C GLN A 32 -9.23 -5.87 7.01
N ILE A 33 -8.77 -7.12 6.99
CA ILE A 33 -9.33 -8.22 7.79
C ILE A 33 -8.92 -8.08 9.28
N SER A 34 -7.83 -7.34 9.55
CA SER A 34 -7.34 -7.10 10.91
C SER A 34 -8.23 -6.13 11.68
N LYS A 35 -8.36 -6.36 13.00
CA LYS A 35 -9.01 -5.40 13.93
C LYS A 35 -8.22 -4.08 14.06
N ARG A 36 -6.95 -4.04 13.64
CA ARG A 36 -6.06 -2.88 13.70
C ARG A 36 -5.25 -2.78 12.41
N PRO A 37 -5.86 -2.38 11.28
CA PRO A 37 -5.23 -2.41 9.96
C PRO A 37 -3.98 -1.52 9.90
N ILE A 38 -4.05 -0.30 10.45
CA ILE A 38 -2.93 0.68 10.42
C ILE A 38 -1.70 0.16 11.17
N ASP A 39 -1.89 -0.45 12.34
CA ASP A 39 -0.79 -1.00 13.13
C ASP A 39 -0.16 -2.19 12.40
N MET A 40 -0.97 -3.01 11.74
CA MET A 40 -0.50 -4.13 10.92
C MET A 40 0.26 -3.66 9.68
N MET A 41 -0.21 -2.62 8.98
CA MET A 41 0.53 -1.98 7.88
C MET A 41 1.90 -1.50 8.36
N THR A 42 1.96 -0.82 9.50
CA THR A 42 3.21 -0.30 10.06
C THR A 42 4.21 -1.42 10.34
N LYS A 43 3.73 -2.53 10.90
CA LYS A 43 4.54 -3.74 11.13
C LYS A 43 5.09 -4.31 9.83
N LEU A 44 4.22 -4.50 8.83
CA LEU A 44 4.60 -5.05 7.53
C LEU A 44 5.61 -4.13 6.80
N CYS A 45 5.39 -2.81 6.82
CA CYS A 45 6.36 -1.87 6.26
C CYS A 45 7.76 -2.05 6.86
N ARG A 46 7.87 -2.23 8.18
CA ARG A 46 9.19 -2.48 8.81
C ARG A 46 9.86 -3.75 8.30
N GLU A 47 9.10 -4.83 8.13
CA GLU A 47 9.62 -6.12 7.66
C GLU A 47 10.06 -6.03 6.19
N TYR A 48 9.20 -5.49 5.33
CA TYR A 48 9.43 -5.45 3.89
C TYR A 48 10.41 -4.37 3.46
N ILE A 49 10.44 -3.19 4.08
CA ILE A 49 11.44 -2.15 3.74
C ILE A 49 12.85 -2.69 3.97
N ASN A 50 13.08 -3.39 5.09
CA ASN A 50 14.37 -4.04 5.34
C ASN A 50 14.70 -5.10 4.28
N ALA A 51 13.71 -5.88 3.83
CA ALA A 51 13.92 -6.88 2.79
C ALA A 51 14.20 -6.24 1.42
N TYR A 52 13.47 -5.18 1.06
CA TYR A 52 13.57 -4.51 -0.23
C TYR A 52 14.82 -3.66 -0.38
N LEU A 53 15.26 -2.98 0.68
CA LEU A 53 16.53 -2.24 0.69
C LEU A 53 17.74 -3.15 0.47
N ASN A 54 17.66 -4.41 0.93
CA ASN A 54 18.71 -5.40 0.76
C ASN A 54 18.55 -6.26 -0.51
N SER A 55 17.56 -5.97 -1.36
CA SER A 55 17.28 -6.70 -2.60
C SER A 55 17.03 -5.74 -3.76
N ASN A 56 16.13 -6.06 -4.69
CA ASN A 56 15.88 -5.27 -5.90
C ASN A 56 14.77 -4.22 -5.74
N GLY A 57 14.41 -3.86 -4.50
CA GLY A 57 13.25 -3.01 -4.24
C GLY A 57 11.90 -3.74 -4.45
N GLY A 58 10.82 -2.99 -4.34
CA GLY A 58 9.47 -3.52 -4.56
C GLY A 58 8.36 -2.57 -4.11
N SER A 59 7.12 -3.04 -4.22
CA SER A 59 5.90 -2.34 -3.85
C SER A 59 4.99 -3.25 -3.04
N ILE A 60 4.33 -2.68 -2.02
CA ILE A 60 3.36 -3.37 -1.18
C ILE A 60 2.01 -2.69 -1.36
N TRP A 61 0.99 -3.46 -1.72
CA TRP A 61 -0.35 -2.97 -1.92
C TRP A 61 -1.25 -3.46 -0.80
N PHE A 62 -1.60 -2.53 0.09
CA PHE A 62 -2.48 -2.81 1.21
C PHE A 62 -3.95 -2.63 0.80
N GLY A 63 -4.83 -3.53 1.26
CA GLY A 63 -6.24 -3.51 0.88
C GLY A 63 -6.55 -4.31 -0.39
N ILE A 64 -5.60 -5.15 -0.83
CA ILE A 64 -5.78 -6.12 -1.92
C ILE A 64 -5.63 -7.52 -1.32
N GLU A 65 -6.54 -8.41 -1.65
CA GLU A 65 -6.49 -9.83 -1.25
C GLU A 65 -5.46 -10.61 -2.07
N ASP A 66 -5.05 -11.78 -1.58
CA ASP A 66 -4.00 -12.60 -2.20
C ASP A 66 -4.41 -13.08 -3.62
N ASP A 67 -5.71 -13.08 -3.93
CA ASP A 67 -6.25 -13.36 -5.26
C ASP A 67 -6.34 -12.11 -6.17
N GLY A 68 -5.80 -10.97 -5.73
CA GLY A 68 -5.80 -9.70 -6.44
C GLY A 68 -7.10 -8.89 -6.29
N GLN A 69 -8.07 -9.35 -5.49
CA GLN A 69 -9.33 -8.63 -5.33
C GLN A 69 -9.16 -7.35 -4.48
N VAL A 70 -9.60 -6.21 -5.02
CA VAL A 70 -9.51 -4.91 -4.34
C VAL A 70 -10.61 -4.79 -3.29
N LYS A 71 -10.23 -4.67 -2.02
CA LYS A 71 -11.15 -4.41 -0.90
C LYS A 71 -10.99 -3.02 -0.30
N GLY A 72 -9.83 -2.41 -0.47
CA GLY A 72 -9.48 -1.15 0.17
C GLY A 72 -9.44 -1.27 1.70
N ILE A 73 -9.23 -0.12 2.35
CA ILE A 73 -9.20 -0.01 3.81
C ILE A 73 -10.04 1.21 4.19
N LEU A 74 -10.98 1.03 5.11
CA LEU A 74 -11.73 2.14 5.66
C LEU A 74 -10.79 2.99 6.53
N CYS A 75 -10.48 4.19 6.06
CA CYS A 75 -9.58 5.13 6.74
C CYS A 75 -10.20 6.52 6.80
N SER A 76 -10.32 7.05 8.01
CA SER A 76 -10.63 8.46 8.24
C SER A 76 -9.45 9.35 7.82
N ARG A 77 -9.65 10.67 7.75
CA ARG A 77 -8.54 11.61 7.51
C ARG A 77 -7.42 11.45 8.55
N LYS A 78 -7.78 11.26 9.82
CA LYS A 78 -6.83 11.05 10.91
C LYS A 78 -6.01 9.76 10.72
N ASP A 79 -6.63 8.72 10.18
CA ASP A 79 -5.95 7.46 9.90
C ASP A 79 -4.93 7.61 8.78
N ARG A 80 -5.25 8.38 7.73
CA ARG A 80 -4.33 8.67 6.62
C ARG A 80 -3.07 9.39 7.10
N ASP A 81 -3.24 10.38 7.98
CA ASP A 81 -2.11 11.11 8.56
C ASP A 81 -1.29 10.20 9.47
N LYS A 82 -1.95 9.35 10.25
CA LYS A 82 -1.29 8.36 11.11
C LYS A 82 -0.49 7.33 10.32
N ILE A 83 -1.01 6.86 9.17
CA ILE A 83 -0.30 5.93 8.28
C ILE A 83 1.03 6.54 7.83
N ARG A 84 1.00 7.78 7.32
CA ARG A 84 2.21 8.49 6.86
C ARG A 84 3.21 8.66 8.00
N LEU A 85 2.77 9.21 9.12
CA LEU A 85 3.63 9.43 10.29
C LEU A 85 4.27 8.14 10.80
N ASN A 86 3.51 7.05 10.84
CA ASN A 86 4.00 5.76 11.29
C ASN A 86 5.05 5.18 10.34
N ILE A 87 4.83 5.30 9.03
CA ILE A 87 5.80 4.83 8.02
C ILE A 87 7.06 5.69 8.07
N ASP A 88 6.93 7.01 8.14
CA ASP A 88 8.06 7.93 8.27
C ASP A 88 8.87 7.61 9.54
N ALA A 89 8.20 7.34 10.66
CA ALA A 89 8.86 6.92 11.90
C ALA A 89 9.57 5.57 11.78
N VAL A 90 9.00 4.62 11.02
CA VAL A 90 9.66 3.34 10.73
C VAL A 90 10.93 3.57 9.92
N VAL A 91 10.86 4.36 8.85
CA VAL A 91 12.01 4.62 7.98
C VAL A 91 13.11 5.41 8.71
N ASN A 92 12.74 6.46 9.45
CA ASN A 92 13.68 7.24 10.26
C ASN A 92 14.33 6.44 11.39
N GLY A 93 13.71 5.34 11.82
CA GLY A 93 14.24 4.43 12.83
C GLY A 93 15.18 3.35 12.29
N MET A 94 15.40 3.28 10.98
CA MET A 94 16.27 2.28 10.36
C MET A 94 17.75 2.68 10.45
N ALA A 95 18.62 1.67 10.55
CA ALA A 95 20.07 1.83 10.58
C ALA A 95 20.72 0.90 9.53
N PRO A 96 21.49 1.42 8.55
CA PRO A 96 21.77 2.84 8.31
C PRO A 96 20.50 3.64 7.95
N GLN A 97 20.57 4.97 8.11
CA GLN A 97 19.44 5.85 7.78
C GLN A 97 19.10 5.71 6.28
N VAL A 98 17.82 5.50 6.01
CA VAL A 98 17.29 5.35 4.65
C VAL A 98 16.95 6.74 4.10
N ASP A 99 17.41 7.02 2.88
CA ASP A 99 17.08 8.28 2.21
C ASP A 99 15.57 8.32 1.89
N SER A 100 14.93 9.46 2.18
CA SER A 100 13.55 9.74 1.80
C SER A 100 13.25 9.57 0.31
N ALA A 101 14.26 9.71 -0.54
CA ALA A 101 14.14 9.49 -1.98
C ALA A 101 14.03 8.01 -2.38
N LEU A 102 14.22 7.05 -1.46
CA LEU A 102 14.19 5.60 -1.74
C LEU A 102 12.83 4.95 -1.50
N TYR A 103 11.83 5.69 -1.01
CA TYR A 103 10.49 5.17 -0.80
C TYR A 103 9.41 6.19 -1.13
N ARG A 104 8.20 5.69 -1.41
CA ARG A 104 7.01 6.49 -1.64
C ARG A 104 5.80 5.83 -1.00
N VAL A 105 4.90 6.66 -0.45
CA VAL A 105 3.62 6.20 0.11
C VAL A 105 2.47 6.90 -0.60
N ASP A 106 1.71 6.11 -1.37
CA ASP A 106 0.54 6.59 -2.11
C ASP A 106 -0.76 6.12 -1.45
N LEU A 107 -1.72 7.04 -1.31
CA LEU A 107 -3.07 6.73 -0.82
C LEU A 107 -4.04 6.76 -2.00
N ILE A 108 -4.35 5.58 -2.52
CA ILE A 108 -5.19 5.42 -3.71
C ILE A 108 -6.65 5.31 -3.27
N PRO A 109 -7.55 6.20 -3.71
CA PRO A 109 -8.96 6.10 -3.39
C PRO A 109 -9.59 4.87 -4.06
N VAL A 110 -10.34 4.10 -3.27
CA VAL A 110 -11.18 3.01 -3.76
C VAL A 110 -12.62 3.52 -3.87
N THR A 111 -13.22 3.37 -5.05
CA THR A 111 -14.60 3.78 -5.33
C THR A 111 -15.48 2.56 -5.54
N GLU A 112 -16.77 2.70 -5.27
CA GLU A 112 -17.76 1.72 -5.74
C GLU A 112 -17.85 1.76 -7.27
N ASP A 113 -18.21 0.63 -7.88
CA ASP A 113 -18.57 0.63 -9.29
C ASP A 113 -19.85 1.45 -9.46
N LYS A 114 -19.79 2.53 -10.26
CA LYS A 114 -20.96 3.38 -10.53
C LYS A 114 -21.98 2.69 -11.44
N GLN A 115 -21.73 1.47 -11.89
CA GLN A 115 -22.69 0.66 -12.62
C GLN A 115 -23.62 -0.08 -11.65
N LEU A 116 -24.69 0.58 -11.19
CA LEU A 116 -25.99 0.00 -10.81
C LEU A 116 -26.84 1.10 -10.13
N ASN A 117 -27.43 2.00 -10.93
CA ASN A 117 -28.57 2.84 -10.56
C ASN A 117 -29.31 3.30 -11.83
N HIS A 118 -29.71 2.35 -12.68
CA HIS A 118 -30.74 2.56 -13.71
C HIS A 118 -31.75 1.43 -13.61
N SER A 119 -32.75 1.60 -12.76
CA SER A 119 -34.08 0.97 -12.82
C SER A 119 -35.04 1.79 -11.97
#